data_AF-A0A966TTW1-F1
#
_entry.id   AF-A0A966TTW1-F1
#
_cell.length_a   1.000
_cell.length_b   1.000
_cell.length_c   1.000
_cell.angle_alpha   90.00
_cell.angle_beta   90.00
_cell.angle_gamma   90.00
#
_symmetry.space_group_name_H-M   'P 1'
#
loop_
_entity.id
_entity.type
_entity.pdbx_description
1 polymer ?
#
loop_
_entity_poly.entity_id
_entity_poly.type
_entity_poly.pdbx_seq_one_letter_code
_entity_poly.pdbx_strand_id
1 'polypeptide(L)'
;MSFQGTERYVATDDLAMAVNAAVTLERPLLIKGEPGTGKTMLAEEIALALGKPLIRWHIKSTSKAQQGLYEYDAVSRLRDSQLGDGRVEDIKNYIRPGKLWEAFTAQEQAVLLIDEIDKADIEFPNDLLLCFFHFISFPDKATMEKIVEVHYPQIRKNLIKEALEVFFEVREIPGLKKKPSTSELIDWLKLLMADDIPEEILKSRDPSNAVPPLYGALLKNEQDVHMLQRLAFMARREKSPN
;
A
#
# COMPACT_ATOMS: atom_id res chain seq x y z
N MET A 1 -11.75 -16.32 -15.58
CA MET A 1 -11.61 -16.43 -14.10
C MET A 1 -11.98 -15.08 -13.53
N SER A 2 -12.78 -15.02 -12.46
CA SER A 2 -13.18 -13.76 -11.82
C SER A 2 -12.48 -13.62 -10.46
N PHE A 3 -11.76 -12.53 -10.25
CA PHE A 3 -11.24 -12.11 -8.95
C PHE A 3 -12.39 -11.63 -8.06
N GLN A 4 -12.48 -12.13 -6.83
CA GLN A 4 -13.47 -11.73 -5.82
C GLN A 4 -12.81 -11.34 -4.49
N GLY A 5 -11.48 -11.19 -4.47
CA GLY A 5 -10.67 -11.22 -3.26
C GLY A 5 -10.02 -12.59 -3.03
N THR A 6 -9.37 -12.74 -1.89
CA THR A 6 -8.65 -13.96 -1.49
C THR A 6 -8.83 -14.22 0.00
N GLU A 7 -8.27 -15.31 0.50
CA GLU A 7 -8.19 -15.59 1.94
C GLU A 7 -7.43 -14.52 2.73
N ARG A 8 -6.72 -13.59 2.06
CA ARG A 8 -5.88 -12.56 2.67
C ARG A 8 -6.26 -11.14 2.25
N TYR A 9 -7.22 -10.98 1.35
CA TYR A 9 -7.59 -9.68 0.81
C TYR A 9 -9.09 -9.56 0.61
N VAL A 10 -9.67 -8.57 1.30
CA VAL A 10 -11.08 -8.21 1.18
C VAL A 10 -11.24 -7.22 0.03
N ALA A 11 -11.85 -7.65 -1.07
CA ALA A 11 -12.24 -6.78 -2.17
C ALA A 11 -13.70 -6.36 -2.03
N THR A 12 -14.01 -5.09 -2.30
CA THR A 12 -15.40 -4.66 -2.50
C THR A 12 -15.90 -5.12 -3.87
N ASP A 13 -17.23 -5.20 -4.03
CA ASP A 13 -17.83 -5.62 -5.31
C ASP A 13 -17.39 -4.73 -6.47
N ASP A 14 -17.34 -3.41 -6.24
CA ASP A 14 -16.89 -2.44 -7.25
C ASP A 14 -15.42 -2.62 -7.62
N LEU A 15 -14.56 -2.91 -6.64
CA LEU A 15 -13.14 -3.16 -6.88
C LEU A 15 -12.95 -4.46 -7.66
N ALA A 16 -13.64 -5.53 -7.25
CA ALA A 16 -13.62 -6.81 -7.94
C ALA A 16 -14.09 -6.66 -9.39
N MET A 17 -15.17 -5.91 -9.62
CA MET A 17 -15.67 -5.62 -10.96
C MET A 17 -14.64 -4.86 -11.81
N ALA A 18 -14.01 -3.82 -11.26
CA ALA A 18 -12.97 -3.04 -11.96
C ALA A 18 -11.77 -3.90 -12.35
N VAL A 19 -11.31 -4.77 -11.45
CA VAL A 19 -10.23 -5.74 -11.70
C VAL A 19 -10.62 -6.71 -12.81
N ASN A 20 -11.81 -7.30 -12.72
CA ASN A 20 -12.28 -8.28 -13.71
C ASN A 20 -12.47 -7.65 -15.08
N ALA A 21 -12.96 -6.41 -15.16
CA ALA A 21 -13.06 -5.67 -16.40
C ALA A 21 -11.67 -5.40 -17.02
N ALA A 22 -10.70 -4.99 -16.21
CA ALA A 22 -9.33 -4.77 -16.65
C ALA A 22 -8.66 -6.05 -17.18
N VAL A 23 -8.82 -7.17 -16.47
CA VAL A 23 -8.31 -8.49 -16.88
C VAL A 23 -8.99 -8.96 -18.18
N THR A 24 -10.31 -8.85 -18.27
CA THR A 24 -11.09 -9.33 -19.43
C THR A 24 -10.77 -8.53 -20.70
N LEU A 25 -10.54 -7.23 -20.55
CA LEU A 25 -10.25 -6.33 -21.68
C LEU A 25 -8.76 -6.18 -21.96
N GLU A 26 -7.91 -6.81 -21.16
CA GLU A 26 -6.44 -6.71 -21.24
C GLU A 26 -5.95 -5.26 -21.17
N ARG A 27 -6.63 -4.43 -20.36
CA ARG A 27 -6.32 -3.02 -20.20
C ARG A 27 -5.68 -2.73 -18.83
N PRO A 28 -4.73 -1.79 -18.75
CA PRO A 28 -4.16 -1.38 -17.46
C PRO A 28 -5.24 -0.83 -16.52
N LEU A 29 -5.08 -1.06 -15.22
CA LEU A 29 -5.94 -0.54 -14.17
C LEU A 29 -5.14 0.41 -13.28
N LEU A 30 -5.48 1.70 -13.31
CA LEU A 30 -4.93 2.70 -12.41
C LEU A 30 -5.75 2.73 -11.12
N ILE A 31 -5.08 2.36 -10.03
CA ILE A 31 -5.64 2.40 -8.69
C ILE A 31 -5.13 3.64 -7.95
N LYS A 32 -6.05 4.50 -7.49
CA LYS A 32 -5.74 5.59 -6.55
C LYS A 32 -6.46 5.36 -5.22
N GLY A 33 -5.96 5.96 -4.15
CA GLY A 33 -6.56 5.84 -2.81
C GLY A 33 -5.59 6.28 -1.72
N GLU A 34 -6.09 6.43 -0.50
CA GLU A 34 -5.26 6.80 0.65
C GLU A 34 -4.11 5.81 0.88
N PRO A 35 -2.97 6.25 1.46
CA PRO A 35 -1.91 5.34 1.86
C PRO A 35 -2.40 4.19 2.75
N GLY A 36 -1.92 2.96 2.49
CA GLY A 36 -2.25 1.77 3.27
C GLY A 36 -3.70 1.27 3.13
N THR A 37 -4.38 1.56 2.02
CA THR A 37 -5.65 0.91 1.62
C THR A 37 -5.49 -0.43 0.89
N GLY A 38 -4.27 -0.99 0.87
CA GLY A 38 -4.01 -2.31 0.27
C GLY A 38 -3.77 -2.31 -1.24
N LYS A 39 -3.42 -1.18 -1.85
CA LYS A 39 -3.16 -1.07 -3.32
C LYS A 39 -2.05 -2.00 -3.81
N THR A 40 -0.90 -2.02 -3.13
CA THR A 40 0.23 -2.89 -3.49
C THR A 40 -0.14 -4.36 -3.30
N MET A 41 -0.79 -4.70 -2.18
CA MET A 41 -1.25 -6.05 -1.88
C MET A 41 -2.29 -6.56 -2.90
N LEU A 42 -3.16 -5.69 -3.40
CA LEU A 42 -4.13 -6.05 -4.44
C LEU A 42 -3.46 -6.71 -5.65
N ALA A 43 -2.35 -6.17 -6.14
CA ALA A 43 -1.65 -6.75 -7.29
C ALA A 43 -1.02 -8.12 -6.97
N GLU A 44 -0.51 -8.29 -5.75
CA GLU A 44 0.01 -9.57 -5.26
C GLU A 44 -1.09 -10.64 -5.23
N GLU A 45 -2.26 -10.26 -4.73
CA GLU A 45 -3.40 -11.16 -4.54
C GLU A 45 -4.12 -11.46 -5.86
N ILE A 46 -4.14 -10.53 -6.81
CA ILE A 46 -4.58 -10.79 -8.19
C ILE A 46 -3.64 -11.80 -8.87
N ALA A 47 -2.33 -11.60 -8.75
CA ALA A 47 -1.35 -12.52 -9.34
C ALA A 47 -1.49 -13.93 -8.76
N LEU A 48 -1.66 -14.04 -7.44
CA LEU A 48 -1.91 -15.30 -6.75
C LEU A 48 -3.22 -15.96 -7.23
N ALA A 49 -4.34 -15.22 -7.22
CA ALA A 49 -5.65 -15.74 -7.58
C ALA A 49 -5.76 -16.19 -9.05
N LEU A 50 -5.02 -15.54 -9.95
CA LEU A 50 -4.98 -15.88 -11.37
C LEU A 50 -3.85 -16.86 -11.72
N GLY A 51 -3.02 -17.26 -10.74
CA GLY A 51 -1.86 -18.12 -10.96
C GLY A 51 -0.84 -17.52 -11.93
N LYS A 52 -0.63 -16.20 -11.89
CA LYS A 52 0.24 -15.46 -12.81
C LYS A 52 1.52 -14.98 -12.12
N PRO A 53 2.64 -14.86 -12.84
CA PRO A 53 3.85 -14.24 -12.31
C PRO A 53 3.60 -12.75 -12.01
N LEU A 54 4.13 -12.27 -10.88
CA LEU A 54 4.10 -10.88 -10.49
C LEU A 54 5.45 -10.21 -10.81
N ILE A 55 5.40 -9.18 -11.63
CA ILE A 55 6.55 -8.31 -11.93
C ILE A 55 6.34 -7.00 -11.18
N ARG A 56 7.33 -6.58 -10.39
CA ARG A 56 7.26 -5.31 -9.65
C ARG A 56 8.19 -4.29 -10.27
N TRP A 57 7.66 -3.10 -10.50
CA TRP A 57 8.40 -1.93 -10.93
C TRP A 57 8.12 -0.77 -9.97
N HIS A 58 9.11 -0.48 -9.11
CA HIS A 58 9.03 0.64 -8.17
C HIS A 58 9.58 1.91 -8.83
N ILE A 59 8.73 2.92 -8.93
CA ILE A 59 9.05 4.19 -9.59
C ILE A 59 9.79 5.14 -8.64
N LYS A 60 10.81 5.82 -9.18
CA LYS A 60 11.61 6.83 -8.49
C LYS A 60 11.39 8.19 -9.16
N SER A 61 11.82 9.27 -8.51
CA SER A 61 11.76 10.63 -9.08
C SER A 61 12.55 10.79 -10.37
N THR A 62 13.55 9.95 -10.59
CA THR A 62 14.37 9.95 -11.81
C THR A 62 13.89 8.95 -12.87
N SER A 63 12.82 8.21 -12.60
CA SER A 63 12.30 7.20 -13.52
C SER A 63 11.65 7.82 -14.75
N LYS A 64 11.95 7.26 -15.93
CA LYS A 64 11.32 7.60 -17.21
C LYS A 64 10.59 6.39 -17.78
N ALA A 65 9.47 6.61 -18.48
CA ALA A 65 8.68 5.53 -19.07
C ALA A 65 9.51 4.63 -20.00
N GLN A 66 10.44 5.23 -20.77
CA GLN A 66 11.36 4.51 -21.65
C GLN A 66 12.21 3.45 -20.92
N GLN A 67 12.60 3.69 -19.66
CA GLN A 67 13.38 2.72 -18.86
C GLN A 67 12.56 1.46 -18.53
N GLY A 68 11.23 1.55 -18.57
CA GLY A 68 10.38 0.37 -18.48
C GLY A 68 10.52 -0.55 -19.69
N LEU A 69 10.79 0.00 -20.87
CA LEU A 69 11.02 -0.77 -22.10
C LEU A 69 12.46 -1.31 -22.11
N TYR A 70 13.45 -0.42 -22.18
CA TYR A 70 14.86 -0.83 -22.17
C TYR A 70 15.79 0.33 -21.87
N GLU A 71 17.00 0.01 -21.42
CA GLU A 71 18.11 0.94 -21.35
C GLU A 71 19.17 0.57 -22.38
N TYR A 72 19.73 1.58 -23.04
CA TYR A 72 20.80 1.40 -24.01
C TYR A 72 22.14 1.82 -23.42
N ASP A 73 23.06 0.87 -23.26
CA ASP A 73 24.40 1.07 -22.72
C ASP A 73 25.36 1.60 -23.79
N ALA A 74 25.16 2.88 -24.15
CA ALA A 74 25.96 3.58 -25.14
C ALA A 74 27.45 3.67 -24.73
N VAL A 75 27.74 3.71 -23.43
CA VAL A 75 29.11 3.86 -22.91
C VAL A 75 29.90 2.57 -23.12
N SER A 76 29.34 1.41 -22.76
CA SER A 76 29.98 0.13 -23.03
C SER A 76 30.17 -0.08 -24.52
N ARG A 77 29.17 0.26 -25.36
CA ARG A 77 29.30 0.13 -26.81
C ARG A 77 30.41 1.00 -27.39
N LEU A 78 30.52 2.24 -26.92
CA LEU A 78 31.57 3.15 -27.38
C LEU A 78 32.97 2.62 -27.00
N ARG A 79 33.14 2.16 -25.76
CA ARG A 79 34.40 1.57 -25.29
C ARG A 79 34.77 0.35 -26.13
N ASP A 80 33.85 -0.58 -26.32
CA ASP A 80 34.09 -1.81 -27.07
C ASP A 80 34.38 -1.51 -28.56
N SER A 81 33.76 -0.46 -29.12
CA SER A 81 34.03 0.03 -30.48
C SER A 81 35.44 0.61 -30.63
N GLN A 82 36.00 1.24 -29.60
CA GLN A 82 37.37 1.75 -29.61
C GLN A 82 38.40 0.62 -29.49
N LEU A 83 38.04 -0.49 -28.86
CA LEU A 83 38.90 -1.66 -28.66
C LEU A 83 38.84 -2.66 -29.81
N GLY A 84 37.97 -2.44 -30.81
CA GLY A 84 37.80 -3.34 -31.95
C GLY A 84 37.12 -4.67 -31.59
N ASP A 85 36.28 -4.68 -30.56
CA ASP A 85 35.53 -5.87 -30.14
C ASP A 85 34.38 -6.16 -31.13
N GLY A 86 34.32 -7.37 -31.67
CA GLY A 86 33.27 -7.83 -32.59
C GLY A 86 31.86 -7.85 -31.98
N ARG A 87 31.74 -7.76 -30.65
CA ARG A 87 30.44 -7.65 -29.96
C ARG A 87 29.66 -6.38 -30.34
N VAL A 88 30.34 -5.36 -30.85
CA VAL A 88 29.74 -4.06 -31.24
C VAL A 88 28.79 -4.18 -32.44
N GLU A 89 28.94 -5.24 -33.24
CA GLU A 89 28.09 -5.51 -34.41
C GLU A 89 26.65 -5.85 -34.03
N ASP A 90 26.43 -6.49 -32.88
CA ASP A 90 25.08 -6.79 -32.38
C ASP A 90 24.65 -5.82 -31.28
N ILE A 91 23.68 -4.97 -31.61
CA ILE A 91 23.12 -3.98 -30.68
C ILE A 91 22.49 -4.62 -29.44
N LYS A 92 22.01 -5.86 -29.52
CA LYS A 92 21.38 -6.58 -28.40
C LYS A 92 22.32 -6.73 -27.21
N ASN A 93 23.64 -6.77 -27.46
CA ASN A 93 24.66 -6.82 -26.40
C ASN A 93 24.65 -5.58 -25.48
N TYR A 94 24.02 -4.48 -25.91
CA TYR A 94 23.99 -3.20 -25.23
C TYR A 94 22.58 -2.78 -24.81
N ILE A 95 21.59 -3.66 -25.00
CA ILE A 95 20.20 -3.41 -24.58
C ILE A 95 19.96 -4.16 -23.28
N ARG A 96 19.54 -3.44 -22.24
CA ARG A 96 19.12 -4.00 -20.97
C ARG A 96 17.59 -3.92 -20.89
N PRO A 97 16.88 -5.06 -20.89
CA PRO A 97 15.42 -5.08 -20.78
C PRO A 97 14.93 -4.39 -19.50
N GLY A 98 13.89 -3.58 -19.63
CA GLY A 98 13.16 -3.01 -18.50
C GLY A 98 11.99 -3.88 -18.04
N LYS A 99 11.22 -3.40 -17.04
CA LYS A 99 10.11 -4.16 -16.43
C LYS A 99 8.86 -4.30 -17.31
N LEU A 100 8.55 -3.31 -18.15
CA LEU A 100 7.50 -3.46 -19.17
C LEU A 100 7.93 -4.46 -20.23
N TRP A 101 9.19 -4.45 -20.66
CA TRP A 101 9.70 -5.45 -21.60
C TRP A 101 9.62 -6.86 -21.03
N GLU A 102 10.04 -7.05 -19.78
CA GLU A 102 9.90 -8.33 -19.07
C GLU A 102 8.44 -8.82 -19.09
N ALA A 103 7.48 -7.92 -18.81
CA ALA A 103 6.06 -8.25 -18.85
C ALA A 103 5.53 -8.57 -20.26
N PHE A 104 5.91 -7.79 -21.27
CA PHE A 104 5.46 -8.00 -22.66
C PHE A 104 6.08 -9.23 -23.33
N THR A 105 7.28 -9.65 -22.89
CA THR A 105 8.00 -10.79 -23.48
C THR A 105 7.92 -12.06 -22.63
N ALA A 106 7.17 -12.01 -21.52
CA ALA A 106 6.92 -13.19 -20.69
C ALA A 106 6.21 -14.29 -21.51
N GLN A 107 6.61 -15.55 -21.29
CA GLN A 107 6.00 -16.71 -21.96
C GLN A 107 4.53 -16.90 -21.59
N GLU A 108 4.16 -16.43 -20.40
CA GLU A 108 2.81 -16.45 -19.88
C GLU A 108 2.40 -15.03 -19.48
N GLN A 109 1.10 -14.74 -19.53
CA GLN A 109 0.54 -13.48 -19.09
C GLN A 109 0.98 -13.16 -17.64
N ALA A 110 1.60 -11.99 -17.44
CA ALA A 110 2.09 -11.54 -16.13
C ALA A 110 1.21 -10.41 -15.56
N VAL A 111 1.21 -10.29 -14.24
CA VAL A 111 0.70 -9.09 -13.55
C VAL A 111 1.89 -8.14 -13.33
N LEU A 112 1.83 -6.96 -13.95
CA LEU A 112 2.82 -5.90 -13.73
C LEU A 112 2.29 -4.88 -12.72
N LEU A 113 2.91 -4.80 -11.56
CA LEU A 113 2.68 -3.75 -10.58
C LEU A 113 3.66 -2.59 -10.84
N ILE A 114 3.11 -1.44 -11.23
CA ILE A 114 3.84 -0.16 -11.28
C ILE A 114 3.46 0.63 -10.03
N ASP A 115 4.35 0.64 -9.04
CA ASP A 115 4.09 1.27 -7.75
C ASP A 115 4.75 2.66 -7.67
N GLU A 116 4.14 3.55 -6.89
CA GLU A 116 4.63 4.91 -6.62
C GLU A 116 4.80 5.78 -7.87
N ILE A 117 3.87 5.60 -8.82
CA ILE A 117 3.81 6.35 -10.08
C ILE A 117 3.75 7.88 -9.87
N ASP A 118 3.23 8.32 -8.73
CA ASP A 118 3.14 9.73 -8.33
C ASP A 118 4.48 10.35 -7.95
N LYS A 119 5.55 9.56 -7.77
CA LYS A 119 6.90 10.07 -7.51
C LYS A 119 7.63 10.54 -8.76
N ALA A 120 7.26 10.04 -9.94
CA ALA A 120 7.91 10.41 -11.19
C ALA A 120 7.46 11.80 -11.68
N ASP A 121 8.09 12.24 -12.78
CA ASP A 121 7.69 13.44 -13.50
C ASP A 121 6.22 13.37 -13.93
N ILE A 122 5.56 14.52 -14.03
CA ILE A 122 4.14 14.64 -14.40
C ILE A 122 3.83 14.05 -15.78
N GLU A 123 4.82 13.94 -16.67
CA GLU A 123 4.69 13.30 -17.98
C GLU A 123 4.64 11.77 -17.90
N PHE A 124 5.28 11.16 -16.88
CA PHE A 124 5.43 9.71 -16.76
C PHE A 124 4.08 8.94 -16.77
N PRO A 125 3.04 9.36 -16.02
CA PRO A 125 1.74 8.71 -16.12
C PRO A 125 1.14 8.84 -17.52
N ASN A 126 1.23 10.00 -18.16
CA ASN A 126 0.62 10.20 -19.48
C ASN A 126 1.25 9.31 -20.56
N ASP A 127 2.55 9.04 -20.46
CA ASP A 127 3.27 8.12 -21.34
C ASP A 127 2.80 6.65 -21.21
N LEU A 128 2.12 6.30 -20.10
CA LEU A 128 1.69 4.93 -19.79
C LEU A 128 0.17 4.74 -19.80
N LEU A 129 -0.63 5.80 -19.65
CA LEU A 129 -2.04 5.68 -19.26
C LEU A 129 -3.03 5.78 -20.42
N LEU A 130 -3.42 4.61 -20.94
CA LEU A 130 -4.72 4.35 -21.58
C LEU A 130 -5.54 3.35 -20.74
N CYS A 131 -5.68 3.65 -19.45
CA CYS A 131 -6.13 2.71 -18.42
C CYS A 131 -7.61 2.88 -18.01
N PHE A 132 -8.17 1.86 -17.37
CA PHE A 132 -9.29 2.04 -16.45
C PHE A 132 -8.83 2.74 -15.17
N PHE A 133 -9.74 3.47 -14.54
CA PHE A 133 -9.49 4.16 -13.29
C PHE A 133 -10.42 3.62 -12.21
N HIS A 134 -9.88 3.33 -11.03
CA HIS A 134 -10.67 3.01 -9.84
C HIS A 134 -10.05 3.66 -8.60
N PHE A 135 -10.90 4.23 -7.75
CA PHE A 135 -10.50 4.85 -6.49
C PHE A 135 -10.88 3.94 -5.32
N ILE A 136 -9.91 3.51 -4.54
CA ILE A 136 -10.10 2.74 -3.31
C ILE A 136 -10.25 3.71 -2.15
N SER A 137 -11.47 3.85 -1.67
CA SER A 137 -11.79 4.56 -0.43
C SER A 137 -11.14 3.87 0.76
N PHE A 138 -10.83 4.64 1.81
CA PHE A 138 -10.41 4.04 3.07
C PHE A 138 -11.55 3.15 3.62
N PRO A 139 -11.25 1.93 4.11
CA PRO A 139 -12.30 1.02 4.57
C PRO A 139 -13.12 1.63 5.71
N ASP A 140 -14.44 1.45 5.64
CA ASP A 140 -15.33 1.77 6.75
C ASP A 140 -15.17 0.74 7.89
N LYS A 141 -15.85 0.97 9.01
CA LYS A 141 -15.76 0.07 10.18
C LYS A 141 -16.11 -1.38 9.82
N ALA A 142 -17.19 -1.60 9.07
CA ALA A 142 -17.65 -2.93 8.71
C ALA A 142 -16.65 -3.67 7.80
N THR A 143 -16.05 -2.97 6.84
CA THR A 143 -15.01 -3.53 5.97
C THR A 143 -13.73 -3.77 6.74
N MET A 144 -13.36 -2.87 7.65
CA MET A 144 -12.18 -3.01 8.49
C MET A 144 -12.30 -4.21 9.44
N GLU A 145 -13.47 -4.48 10.01
CA GLU A 145 -13.73 -5.70 10.79
C GLU A 145 -13.43 -6.96 9.97
N LYS A 146 -13.92 -7.04 8.73
CA LYS A 146 -13.64 -8.18 7.83
C LYS A 146 -12.14 -8.32 7.54
N ILE A 147 -11.44 -7.20 7.32
CA ILE A 147 -9.99 -7.20 7.09
C ILE A 147 -9.27 -7.75 8.33
N VAL A 148 -9.67 -7.30 9.53
CA VAL A 148 -9.10 -7.79 10.79
C VAL A 148 -9.37 -9.28 10.98
N GLU A 149 -10.59 -9.76 10.70
CA GLU A 149 -10.96 -11.17 10.81
C GLU A 149 -10.13 -12.07 9.87
N VAL A 150 -9.82 -11.59 8.67
CA VAL A 150 -8.94 -12.28 7.72
C VAL A 150 -7.51 -12.41 8.26
N HIS A 151 -6.99 -11.37 8.90
CA HIS A 151 -5.63 -11.37 9.46
C HIS A 151 -5.54 -12.12 10.79
N TYR A 152 -6.59 -12.06 11.61
CA TYR A 152 -6.65 -12.65 12.95
C TYR A 152 -7.99 -13.39 13.19
N PRO A 153 -8.19 -14.58 12.60
CA PRO A 153 -9.49 -15.29 12.66
C PRO A 153 -9.97 -15.65 14.07
N GLN A 154 -9.04 -15.71 15.03
CA GLN A 154 -9.30 -16.10 16.42
C GLN A 154 -9.29 -14.92 17.40
N ILE A 155 -9.25 -13.68 16.89
CA ILE A 155 -9.25 -12.50 17.76
C ILE A 155 -10.60 -12.33 18.47
N ARG A 156 -10.57 -11.87 19.73
CA ARG A 156 -11.77 -11.60 20.50
C ARG A 156 -12.58 -10.47 19.86
N LYS A 157 -13.86 -10.69 19.56
CA LYS A 157 -14.74 -9.69 18.90
C LYS A 157 -14.83 -8.37 19.67
N ASN A 158 -14.85 -8.43 21.01
CA ASN A 158 -14.84 -7.21 21.83
C ASN A 158 -13.56 -6.40 21.63
N LEU A 159 -12.39 -7.06 21.58
CA LEU A 159 -11.12 -6.39 21.31
C LEU A 159 -11.13 -5.70 19.93
N ILE A 160 -11.66 -6.35 18.88
CA ILE A 160 -11.80 -5.71 17.56
C ILE A 160 -12.62 -4.44 17.68
N LYS A 161 -13.81 -4.53 18.30
CA LYS A 161 -14.73 -3.41 18.41
C LYS A 161 -14.09 -2.21 19.11
N GLU A 162 -13.51 -2.41 20.29
CA GLU A 162 -12.88 -1.35 21.07
C GLU A 162 -11.66 -0.76 20.32
N ALA A 163 -10.83 -1.62 19.72
CA ALA A 163 -9.67 -1.16 18.94
C ALA A 163 -10.09 -0.35 17.71
N LEU A 164 -11.13 -0.77 16.99
CA LEU A 164 -11.64 -0.01 15.84
C LEU A 164 -12.25 1.32 16.26
N GLU A 165 -12.97 1.39 17.38
CA GLU A 165 -13.47 2.65 17.92
C GLU A 165 -12.31 3.64 18.13
N VAL A 166 -11.28 3.23 18.88
CA VAL A 166 -10.08 4.04 19.13
C VAL A 166 -9.34 4.40 17.84
N PHE A 167 -9.17 3.45 16.92
CA PHE A 167 -8.46 3.67 15.67
C PHE A 167 -9.12 4.75 14.82
N PHE A 168 -10.45 4.68 14.65
CA PHE A 168 -11.18 5.70 13.89
C PHE A 168 -11.21 7.05 14.62
N GLU A 169 -11.30 7.07 15.95
CA GLU A 169 -11.17 8.32 16.72
C GLU A 169 -9.80 8.99 16.47
N VAL A 170 -8.71 8.23 16.48
CA VAL A 170 -7.36 8.75 16.16
C VAL A 170 -7.29 9.31 14.73
N ARG A 171 -7.93 8.67 13.75
CA ARG A 171 -7.97 9.15 12.35
C ARG A 171 -8.72 10.47 12.17
N GLU A 172 -9.66 10.77 13.06
CA GLU A 172 -10.47 11.98 13.04
C GLU A 172 -9.84 13.15 13.82
N ILE A 173 -8.70 12.95 14.48
CA ILE A 173 -7.98 14.01 15.19
C ILE A 173 -7.59 15.12 14.18
N PRO A 174 -8.08 16.36 14.34
CA PRO A 174 -7.72 17.45 13.44
C PRO A 174 -6.23 17.78 13.52
N GLY A 175 -5.62 18.06 12.37
CA GLY A 175 -4.20 18.46 12.30
C GLY A 175 -3.20 17.30 12.25
N LEU A 176 -3.67 16.05 12.29
CA LEU A 176 -2.81 14.88 12.11
C LEU A 176 -2.16 14.89 10.73
N LYS A 177 -0.83 14.86 10.68
CA LYS A 177 -0.09 14.92 9.40
C LYS A 177 -0.22 13.64 8.61
N LYS A 178 -0.13 12.50 9.30
CA LYS A 178 -0.32 11.18 8.68
C LYS A 178 -1.37 10.39 9.44
N LYS A 179 -2.53 10.20 8.83
CA LYS A 179 -3.57 9.33 9.36
C LYS A 179 -3.08 7.88 9.43
N PRO A 180 -3.32 7.15 10.53
CA PRO A 180 -2.95 5.75 10.63
C PRO A 180 -3.77 4.92 9.62
N SER A 181 -3.11 4.01 8.93
CA SER A 181 -3.64 3.19 7.85
C SER A 181 -4.00 1.78 8.33
N THR A 182 -4.54 0.97 7.42
CA THR A 182 -4.89 -0.44 7.68
C THR A 182 -3.68 -1.22 8.22
N SER A 183 -2.48 -1.04 7.66
CA SER A 183 -1.28 -1.74 8.11
C SER A 183 -0.89 -1.36 9.55
N GLU A 184 -1.00 -0.07 9.90
CA GLU A 184 -0.74 0.41 11.26
C GLU A 184 -1.77 -0.14 12.27
N LEU A 185 -3.04 -0.31 11.88
CA LEU A 185 -4.05 -0.99 12.70
C LEU A 185 -3.69 -2.47 12.93
N ILE A 186 -3.34 -3.20 11.86
CA ILE A 186 -3.01 -4.63 11.94
C ILE A 186 -1.79 -4.85 12.84
N ASP A 187 -0.77 -4.00 12.72
CA ASP A 187 0.41 -4.04 13.59
C ASP A 187 0.05 -3.72 15.04
N TRP A 188 -0.80 -2.71 15.26
CA TRP A 188 -1.23 -2.33 16.61
C TRP A 188 -2.03 -3.45 17.29
N LEU A 189 -2.97 -4.09 16.58
CA LEU A 189 -3.70 -5.26 17.08
C LEU A 189 -2.76 -6.41 17.44
N LYS A 190 -1.73 -6.66 16.62
CA LYS A 190 -0.72 -7.68 16.91
C LYS A 190 -0.01 -7.43 18.23
N LEU A 191 0.34 -6.17 18.50
CA LEU A 191 1.01 -5.77 19.72
C LEU A 191 0.09 -5.86 20.94
N LEU A 192 -1.17 -5.42 20.81
CA LEU A 192 -2.17 -5.56 21.89
C LEU A 192 -2.37 -7.03 22.29
N MET A 193 -2.37 -7.94 21.31
CA MET A 193 -2.46 -9.38 21.54
C MET A 193 -1.18 -9.96 22.17
N ALA A 194 -0.01 -9.46 21.78
CA ALA A 194 1.27 -9.95 22.28
C ALA A 194 1.53 -9.53 23.75
N ASP A 195 1.11 -8.33 24.14
CA ASP A 195 1.30 -7.78 25.47
C ASP A 195 0.14 -8.14 26.44
N ASP A 196 -0.84 -8.95 25.99
CA ASP A 196 -2.06 -9.34 26.72
C ASP A 196 -2.78 -8.14 27.37
N ILE A 197 -2.86 -7.03 26.63
CA ILE A 197 -3.44 -5.78 27.13
C ILE A 197 -4.92 -5.99 27.46
N PRO A 198 -5.36 -5.73 28.71
CA PRO A 198 -6.77 -5.85 29.07
C PRO A 198 -7.65 -4.91 28.23
N GLU A 199 -8.78 -5.44 27.74
CA GLU A 199 -9.76 -4.68 26.94
C GLU A 199 -10.29 -3.43 27.68
N GLU A 200 -10.26 -3.47 29.01
CA GLU A 200 -10.66 -2.36 29.90
C GLU A 200 -9.78 -1.12 29.71
N ILE A 201 -8.51 -1.29 29.33
CA ILE A 201 -7.59 -0.18 29.07
C ILE A 201 -8.05 0.62 27.85
N LEU A 202 -8.55 -0.08 26.81
CA LEU A 202 -9.11 0.55 25.61
C LEU A 202 -10.46 1.23 25.89
N LYS A 203 -11.26 0.67 26.80
CA LYS A 203 -12.56 1.23 27.21
C LYS A 203 -12.45 2.50 28.03
N SER A 204 -11.30 2.76 28.66
CA SER A 204 -11.15 3.89 29.57
C SER A 204 -11.18 5.22 28.81
N ARG A 205 -12.38 5.76 28.61
CA ARG A 205 -12.61 7.13 28.10
C ARG A 205 -12.26 8.22 29.11
N ASP A 206 -11.39 7.90 30.06
CA ASP A 206 -10.84 8.92 30.92
C ASP A 206 -9.96 9.82 30.04
N PRO A 207 -10.18 11.14 29.97
CA PRO A 207 -9.28 12.04 29.28
C PRO A 207 -7.84 11.97 29.83
N SER A 208 -7.67 11.41 31.04
CA SER A 208 -6.36 11.03 31.57
C SER A 208 -5.69 9.86 30.85
N ASN A 209 -6.42 8.98 30.19
CA ASN A 209 -5.93 7.89 29.34
C ASN A 209 -6.14 8.18 27.84
N ALA A 210 -6.25 9.44 27.44
CA ALA A 210 -6.53 9.85 26.05
C ALA A 210 -5.48 9.40 25.01
N VAL A 211 -4.35 8.84 25.44
CA VAL A 211 -3.38 8.20 24.56
C VAL A 211 -3.60 6.70 24.59
N PRO A 212 -3.96 6.06 23.46
CA PRO A 212 -4.12 4.62 23.44
C PRO A 212 -2.81 3.89 23.78
N PRO A 213 -2.89 2.70 24.40
CA PRO A 213 -1.69 1.91 24.67
C PRO A 213 -0.96 1.61 23.36
N LEU A 214 0.37 1.63 23.38
CA LEU A 214 1.20 1.31 22.21
C LEU A 214 0.89 2.18 20.96
N TYR A 215 0.40 3.41 21.16
CA TYR A 215 0.05 4.36 20.08
C TYR A 215 1.17 4.61 19.06
N GLY A 216 2.44 4.37 19.39
CA GLY A 216 3.56 4.44 18.45
C GLY A 216 3.46 3.44 17.29
N ALA A 217 2.62 2.41 17.42
CA ALA A 217 2.27 1.52 16.32
C ALA A 217 1.31 2.18 15.32
N LEU A 218 0.37 3.01 15.82
CA LEU A 218 -0.58 3.77 15.02
C LEU A 218 0.06 5.02 14.40
N LEU A 219 0.82 5.77 15.19
CA LEU A 219 1.40 7.05 14.79
C LEU A 219 2.88 6.90 14.44
N LYS A 220 3.21 6.99 13.15
CA LYS A 220 4.60 6.90 12.64
C LYS A 220 5.34 8.24 12.56
N ASN A 221 4.71 9.34 12.98
CA ASN A 221 5.30 10.69 12.94
C ASN A 221 5.47 11.23 14.37
N GLU A 222 6.68 11.67 14.72
CA GLU A 222 7.02 12.21 16.04
C GLU A 222 6.18 13.44 16.42
N GLN A 223 5.86 14.30 15.45
CA GLN A 223 5.05 15.49 15.69
C GLN A 223 3.61 15.15 16.03
N ASP A 224 3.06 14.13 15.37
CA ASP A 224 1.72 13.60 15.63
C ASP A 224 1.67 12.96 17.04
N VAL A 225 2.73 12.23 17.41
CA VAL A 225 2.92 11.70 18.77
C VAL A 225 2.94 12.81 19.83
N HIS A 226 3.77 13.84 19.64
CA HIS A 226 3.87 14.96 20.58
C HIS A 226 2.56 15.77 20.67
N MET A 227 1.80 15.84 19.58
CA MET A 227 0.49 16.48 19.57
C MET A 227 -0.50 15.70 20.45
N LEU A 228 -0.59 14.38 20.24
CA LEU A 228 -1.48 13.51 21.01
C LEU A 228 -1.15 13.54 22.51
N GLN A 229 0.14 13.46 22.86
CA GLN A 229 0.59 13.56 24.25
C GLN A 229 0.22 14.92 24.89
N ARG A 230 0.32 16.02 24.13
CA ARG A 230 -0.09 17.35 24.61
C ARG A 230 -1.60 17.45 24.85
N LEU A 231 -2.41 16.93 23.94
CA LEU A 231 -3.87 16.88 24.09
C LEU A 231 -4.27 16.10 25.35
N ALA A 232 -3.67 14.93 25.55
CA ALA A 232 -3.90 14.14 26.75
C ALA A 232 -3.45 14.86 28.04
N PHE A 233 -2.31 15.55 28.01
CA PHE A 233 -1.83 16.34 29.15
C PHE A 233 -2.77 17.50 29.49
N MET A 234 -3.31 18.20 28.49
CA MET A 234 -4.28 19.28 28.70
C MET A 234 -5.58 18.76 29.33
N ALA A 235 -6.11 17.65 28.81
CA ALA A 235 -7.34 17.06 29.31
C ALA A 235 -7.20 16.52 30.75
N ARG A 236 -6.01 16.05 31.14
CA ARG A 236 -5.68 15.71 32.54
C ARG A 236 -5.77 16.91 33.48
N ARG A 237 -5.34 18.09 33.03
CA ARG A 237 -5.32 19.31 33.86
C ARG A 237 -6.71 19.89 34.10
N GLU A 238 -7.58 19.84 33.11
CA GLU A 238 -8.96 20.33 33.24
C GLU A 238 -9.79 19.50 34.23
N LYS A 239 -9.43 18.23 34.45
CA LYS A 239 -10.08 17.31 35.39
C LYS A 239 -9.60 17.43 36.85
N SER A 240 -8.58 18.23 37.13
CA SER A 240 -8.13 18.52 38.50
C SER A 240 -8.57 19.93 38.91
N PRO A 241 -9.84 20.17 39.26
CA PRO A 241 -10.20 21.38 39.98
C PRO A 241 -9.60 21.29 41.39
N ASN A 242 -8.96 22.39 41.81
CA ASN A 242 -8.60 22.63 43.22
C ASN A 242 -9.80 22.46 44.15
#